data_AF-A0AA37HZ05-F1
#
_entry.id   AF-A0AA37HZ05-F1
#
_cell.length_a   1.000
_cell.length_b   1.000
_cell.length_c   1.000
_cell.angle_alpha   90.00
_cell.angle_beta   90.00
_cell.angle_gamma   90.00
#
_symmetry.space_group_name_H-M   'P 1'
#
loop_
_entity.id
_entity.type
_entity.pdbx_description
1 polymer ?
#
loop_
_entity_poly.entity_id
_entity_poly.type
_entity_poly.pdbx_seq_one_letter_code
_entity_poly.pdbx_strand_id
1 'polypeptide(L)'
;MAQIETASVELAWVEKNFFKGAGLDKASRLKGDERRAYRLAQVERLLATPCGYTTAAIWLSDRFWTAEEGRKIYEKDPNPLLLLKEQQTLEDDEMARLRLILEVAGLCHDLSLHYTFNLDDAFGVENNFWASNKQLVEWLTTTEYENIAMHTAYIMKKYATGVYACGRYQPAQDALAELFSVEYGKLIREPERTEMPSRAYVKIVLDELIRIDEHWKQGRKKRLRPDLILLHDEIYGVVPNQFDNDVLKAAKALYNYMDNDVYGRMVGNNPFGPEALKLFAKKVREVRAEYLAEGWVADDSLEFAYLMAHAESCANGWWREEDEAL
;
A
#
# COMPACT_ATOMS: atom_id res chain seq x y z
N MET A 1 -35.38 16.85 -5.58
CA MET A 1 -35.17 15.39 -5.61
C MET A 1 -34.92 15.04 -7.06
N ALA A 2 -33.72 14.60 -7.41
CA ALA A 2 -33.49 14.06 -8.75
C ALA A 2 -34.38 12.83 -8.91
N GLN A 3 -35.01 12.70 -10.07
CA GLN A 3 -35.94 11.62 -10.37
C GLN A 3 -35.10 10.33 -10.44
N ILE A 4 -35.45 9.31 -9.63
CA ILE A 4 -34.85 7.98 -9.79
C ILE A 4 -35.26 7.49 -11.18
N GLU A 5 -34.30 7.48 -12.10
CA GLU A 5 -34.45 6.84 -13.41
C GLU A 5 -34.50 5.32 -13.19
N THR A 6 -35.26 4.58 -14.01
CA THR A 6 -35.34 3.12 -13.86
C THR A 6 -33.97 2.47 -14.09
N ALA A 7 -33.76 1.23 -13.61
CA ALA A 7 -32.50 0.51 -13.83
C ALA A 7 -32.11 0.46 -15.33
N SER A 8 -33.07 0.21 -16.25
CA SER A 8 -32.78 0.20 -17.69
C SER A 8 -32.34 1.57 -18.22
N VAL A 9 -32.91 2.67 -17.71
CA VAL A 9 -32.55 4.03 -18.14
C VAL A 9 -31.14 4.39 -17.64
N GLU A 10 -30.84 4.09 -16.37
CA GLU A 10 -29.50 4.30 -15.81
C GLU A 10 -28.46 3.43 -16.52
N LEU A 11 -28.77 2.17 -16.83
CA LEU A 11 -27.90 1.28 -17.61
C LEU A 11 -27.60 1.88 -18.98
N ALA A 12 -28.63 2.27 -19.73
CA ALA A 12 -28.46 2.89 -21.05
C ALA A 12 -27.65 4.20 -20.99
N TRP A 13 -27.82 4.98 -19.92
CA TRP A 13 -27.03 6.17 -19.69
C TRP A 13 -25.55 5.84 -19.45
N VAL A 14 -25.23 4.87 -18.58
CA VAL A 14 -23.86 4.43 -18.32
C VAL A 14 -23.21 3.89 -19.60
N GLU A 15 -23.93 3.05 -20.35
CA GLU A 15 -23.44 2.49 -21.62
C GLU A 15 -23.10 3.59 -22.62
N LYS A 16 -23.97 4.59 -22.76
CA LYS A 16 -23.78 5.72 -23.68
C LYS A 16 -22.61 6.61 -23.29
N ASN A 17 -22.39 6.87 -22.00
CA ASN A 17 -21.38 7.83 -21.55
C ASN A 17 -20.00 7.19 -21.35
N PHE A 18 -19.94 5.95 -20.88
CA PHE A 18 -18.68 5.29 -20.55
C PHE A 18 -18.26 4.23 -21.55
N PHE A 19 -19.19 3.57 -22.25
CA PHE A 19 -18.91 2.38 -23.06
C PHE A 19 -19.37 2.51 -24.52
N LYS A 20 -19.52 3.75 -25.02
CA LYS A 20 -19.95 4.00 -26.40
C LYS A 20 -19.02 3.32 -27.40
N GLY A 21 -19.57 2.40 -28.18
CA GLY A 21 -18.81 1.65 -29.19
C GLY A 21 -17.85 0.60 -28.62
N ALA A 22 -17.90 0.31 -27.31
CA ALA A 22 -17.02 -0.68 -26.67
C ALA A 22 -17.46 -2.14 -26.93
N GLY A 23 -18.67 -2.35 -27.48
CA GLY A 23 -19.14 -3.70 -27.82
C GLY A 23 -19.60 -4.54 -26.62
N LEU A 24 -20.20 -3.89 -25.61
CA LEU A 24 -20.68 -4.54 -24.37
C LEU A 24 -21.59 -5.75 -24.61
N ASP A 25 -22.45 -5.72 -25.62
CA ASP A 25 -23.35 -6.85 -25.95
C ASP A 25 -22.61 -8.15 -26.24
N LYS A 26 -21.47 -8.06 -26.94
CA LYS A 26 -20.63 -9.21 -27.24
C LYS A 26 -19.77 -9.56 -26.03
N ALA A 27 -19.21 -8.54 -25.39
CA ALA A 27 -18.29 -8.68 -24.28
C ALA A 27 -18.95 -9.31 -23.04
N SER A 28 -20.23 -9.05 -22.78
CA SER A 28 -20.97 -9.60 -21.64
C SER A 28 -21.06 -11.13 -21.65
N ARG A 29 -20.87 -11.74 -22.82
CA ARG A 29 -20.89 -13.20 -23.05
C ARG A 29 -19.52 -13.85 -22.95
N LEU A 30 -18.44 -13.06 -22.90
CA LEU A 30 -17.07 -13.57 -22.73
C LEU A 30 -16.89 -14.19 -21.34
N LYS A 31 -15.95 -15.13 -21.25
CA LYS A 31 -15.59 -15.83 -20.01
C LYS A 31 -14.06 -15.95 -19.89
N GLY A 32 -13.59 -16.24 -18.68
CA GLY A 32 -12.17 -16.46 -18.41
C GLY A 32 -11.29 -15.30 -18.85
N ASP A 33 -10.17 -15.64 -19.50
CA ASP A 33 -9.14 -14.67 -19.89
C ASP A 33 -9.62 -13.65 -20.92
N GLU A 34 -10.53 -14.01 -21.82
CA GLU A 34 -11.10 -13.06 -22.79
C GLU A 34 -11.92 -11.97 -22.11
N ARG A 35 -12.73 -12.35 -21.09
CA ARG A 35 -13.46 -11.38 -20.27
C ARG A 35 -12.49 -10.52 -19.47
N ARG A 36 -11.45 -11.12 -18.88
CA ARG A 36 -10.42 -10.39 -18.13
C ARG A 36 -9.73 -9.35 -19.02
N ALA A 37 -9.26 -9.74 -20.20
CA ALA A 37 -8.62 -8.84 -21.16
C ALA A 37 -9.54 -7.68 -21.57
N TYR A 38 -10.82 -7.96 -21.86
CA TYR A 38 -11.79 -6.90 -22.16
C TYR A 38 -11.92 -5.91 -20.98
N ARG A 39 -12.06 -6.41 -19.75
CA ARG A 39 -12.18 -5.55 -18.56
C ARG A 39 -10.95 -4.67 -18.40
N LEU A 40 -9.76 -5.24 -18.48
CA LEU A 40 -8.51 -4.51 -18.36
C LEU A 40 -8.39 -3.44 -19.45
N ALA A 41 -8.71 -3.75 -20.70
CA ALA A 41 -8.71 -2.77 -21.78
C ALA A 41 -9.68 -1.60 -21.53
N GLN A 42 -10.86 -1.86 -20.95
CA GLN A 42 -11.80 -0.79 -20.59
C GLN A 42 -11.31 0.04 -19.40
N VAL A 43 -10.78 -0.60 -18.36
CA VAL A 43 -10.23 0.11 -17.19
C VAL A 43 -9.05 0.98 -17.60
N GLU A 44 -8.12 0.46 -18.39
CA GLU A 44 -6.97 1.18 -18.92
C GLU A 44 -7.42 2.44 -19.69
N ARG A 45 -8.39 2.28 -20.60
CA ARG A 45 -8.98 3.41 -21.33
C ARG A 45 -9.62 4.44 -20.40
N LEU A 46 -10.37 3.99 -19.39
CA LEU A 46 -11.08 4.89 -18.47
C LEU A 46 -10.13 5.65 -17.54
N LEU A 47 -9.04 5.03 -17.08
CA LEU A 47 -7.97 5.69 -16.35
C LEU A 47 -7.26 6.72 -17.21
N ALA A 48 -7.01 6.41 -18.49
CA ALA A 48 -6.38 7.33 -19.43
C ALA A 48 -7.30 8.46 -19.94
N THR A 49 -8.61 8.39 -19.67
CA THR A 49 -9.58 9.39 -20.16
C THR A 49 -9.82 10.46 -19.10
N PRO A 50 -9.39 11.72 -19.31
CA PRO A 50 -9.65 12.80 -18.36
C PRO A 50 -11.14 13.15 -18.29
N CYS A 51 -11.61 13.47 -17.09
CA CYS A 51 -12.97 13.95 -16.82
C CYS A 51 -12.91 15.08 -15.78
N GLY A 52 -12.79 16.32 -16.25
CA GLY A 52 -12.58 17.48 -15.37
C GLY A 52 -11.22 17.41 -14.65
N TYR A 53 -11.23 17.40 -13.32
CA TYR A 53 -10.03 17.30 -12.48
C TYR A 53 -9.64 15.85 -12.12
N THR A 54 -10.30 14.86 -12.73
CA THR A 54 -10.11 13.43 -12.43
C THR A 54 -10.18 12.60 -13.71
N THR A 55 -10.34 11.28 -13.60
CA THR A 55 -10.48 10.33 -14.70
C THR A 55 -11.93 9.86 -14.88
N ALA A 56 -12.26 9.34 -16.06
CA ALA A 56 -13.54 8.70 -16.31
C ALA A 56 -13.73 7.44 -15.44
N ALA A 57 -12.65 6.82 -14.96
CA ALA A 57 -12.68 5.69 -14.04
C ALA A 57 -13.32 6.05 -12.68
N ILE A 58 -12.91 7.18 -12.07
CA ILE A 58 -13.53 7.68 -10.82
C ILE A 58 -15.00 8.00 -11.05
N TRP A 59 -15.33 8.68 -12.14
CA TRP A 59 -16.72 9.02 -12.46
C TRP A 59 -17.61 7.80 -12.64
N LEU A 60 -17.09 6.75 -13.27
CA LEU A 60 -17.82 5.48 -13.39
C LEU A 60 -18.03 4.85 -12.01
N SER A 61 -16.99 4.82 -11.17
CA SER A 61 -17.07 4.33 -9.78
C SER A 61 -18.15 5.06 -8.97
N ASP A 62 -18.15 6.39 -9.03
CA ASP A 62 -19.08 7.25 -8.27
C ASP A 62 -20.55 7.07 -8.69
N ARG A 63 -20.82 6.41 -9.82
CA ARG A 63 -22.19 6.01 -10.14
C ARG A 63 -22.70 4.96 -9.17
N PHE A 64 -21.86 4.07 -8.70
CA PHE A 64 -22.27 2.88 -7.96
C PHE A 64 -22.01 3.02 -6.46
N TRP A 65 -20.85 3.55 -6.09
CA TRP A 65 -20.38 3.48 -4.70
C TRP A 65 -19.88 4.82 -4.18
N THR A 66 -19.98 4.99 -2.87
CA THR A 66 -19.28 6.05 -2.14
C THR A 66 -17.77 5.81 -2.25
N ALA A 67 -16.97 6.87 -2.06
CA ALA A 67 -15.50 6.79 -2.06
C ALA A 67 -14.92 6.11 -0.79
N GLU A 68 -15.62 5.13 -0.24
CA GLU A 68 -15.21 4.37 0.94
C GLU A 68 -14.72 2.97 0.56
N GLU A 69 -13.74 2.50 1.32
CA GLU A 69 -13.28 1.12 1.24
C GLU A 69 -14.44 0.14 1.46
N GLY A 70 -14.52 -0.88 0.60
CA GLY A 70 -15.60 -1.86 0.61
C GLY A 70 -16.79 -1.55 -0.30
N ARG A 71 -16.74 -0.46 -1.10
CA ARG A 71 -17.72 -0.15 -2.15
C ARG A 71 -19.15 -0.07 -1.60
N LYS A 72 -19.41 0.89 -0.71
CA LYS A 72 -20.73 1.09 -0.09
C LYS A 72 -21.65 1.90 -1.00
N ILE A 73 -22.96 1.63 -0.95
CA ILE A 73 -23.97 2.35 -1.73
C ILE A 73 -24.32 3.67 -1.02
N TYR A 74 -24.66 4.71 -1.79
CA TYR A 74 -25.22 5.95 -1.24
C TYR A 74 -26.55 5.72 -0.52
N GLU A 75 -26.63 6.10 0.76
CA GLU A 75 -27.86 5.94 1.56
C GLU A 75 -28.99 6.90 1.13
N LYS A 76 -28.63 8.12 0.71
CA LYS A 76 -29.61 9.18 0.41
C LYS A 76 -30.15 9.13 -1.01
N ASP A 77 -29.38 8.57 -1.95
CA ASP A 77 -29.73 8.49 -3.37
C ASP A 77 -29.10 7.22 -3.97
N PRO A 78 -29.61 6.03 -3.62
CA PRO A 78 -29.02 4.76 -4.06
C PRO A 78 -29.20 4.57 -5.56
N ASN A 79 -28.13 4.16 -6.26
CA ASN A 79 -28.20 3.87 -7.68
C ASN A 79 -29.16 2.67 -7.92
N PRO A 80 -30.16 2.81 -8.81
CA PRO A 80 -31.11 1.75 -9.11
C PRO A 80 -30.44 0.45 -9.58
N LEU A 81 -29.27 0.51 -10.22
CA LEU A 81 -28.51 -0.66 -10.65
C LEU A 81 -27.98 -1.53 -9.50
N LEU A 82 -27.95 -1.03 -8.27
CA LEU A 82 -27.56 -1.82 -7.08
C LEU A 82 -28.75 -2.22 -6.20
N LEU A 83 -29.96 -1.76 -6.52
CA LEU A 83 -31.18 -2.10 -5.80
C LEU A 83 -31.84 -3.32 -6.44
N LEU A 84 -31.97 -4.42 -5.69
CA LEU A 84 -32.54 -5.67 -6.21
C LEU A 84 -33.94 -5.51 -6.84
N LYS A 85 -34.80 -4.66 -6.25
CA LYS A 85 -36.14 -4.40 -6.79
C LYS A 85 -36.10 -3.73 -8.17
N GLU A 86 -35.15 -2.83 -8.37
CA GLU A 86 -34.98 -2.12 -9.64
C GLU A 86 -34.28 -3.03 -10.66
N GLN A 87 -33.32 -3.86 -10.24
CA GLN A 87 -32.68 -4.87 -11.11
C GLN A 87 -33.66 -5.87 -11.72
N GLN A 88 -34.80 -6.14 -11.06
CA GLN A 88 -35.85 -7.02 -11.60
C GLN A 88 -36.54 -6.46 -12.86
N THR A 89 -36.32 -5.18 -13.18
CA THR A 89 -36.80 -4.56 -14.42
C THR A 89 -35.89 -4.80 -15.61
N LEU A 90 -34.69 -5.36 -15.39
CA LEU A 90 -33.72 -5.64 -16.44
C LEU A 90 -33.95 -7.01 -17.06
N GLU A 91 -33.86 -7.07 -18.39
CA GLU A 91 -33.84 -8.32 -19.15
C GLU A 91 -32.50 -9.09 -18.93
N ASP A 92 -32.46 -10.37 -19.29
CA ASP A 92 -31.28 -11.23 -19.07
C ASP A 92 -29.99 -10.69 -19.72
N ASP A 93 -30.11 -10.09 -20.90
CA ASP A 93 -28.98 -9.50 -21.62
C ASP A 93 -28.52 -8.18 -20.97
N GLU A 94 -29.45 -7.37 -20.49
CA GLU A 94 -29.16 -6.17 -19.68
C GLU A 94 -28.46 -6.55 -18.38
N MET A 95 -28.92 -7.58 -17.68
CA MET A 95 -28.28 -8.10 -16.48
C MET A 95 -26.86 -8.60 -16.75
N ALA A 96 -26.62 -9.25 -17.90
CA ALA A 96 -25.28 -9.69 -18.28
C ALA A 96 -24.33 -8.49 -18.53
N ARG A 97 -24.82 -7.42 -19.17
CA ARG A 97 -24.07 -6.17 -19.37
C ARG A 97 -23.79 -5.46 -18.05
N LEU A 98 -24.80 -5.33 -17.18
CA LEU A 98 -24.66 -4.75 -15.85
C LEU A 98 -23.56 -5.44 -15.06
N ARG A 99 -23.53 -6.78 -15.02
CA ARG A 99 -22.48 -7.54 -14.31
C ARG A 99 -21.08 -7.18 -14.82
N LEU A 100 -20.91 -7.12 -16.14
CA LEU A 100 -19.62 -6.74 -16.73
C LEU A 100 -19.24 -5.30 -16.38
N ILE A 101 -20.20 -4.37 -16.43
CA ILE A 101 -19.98 -2.97 -16.03
C ILE A 101 -19.58 -2.86 -14.57
N LEU A 102 -20.23 -3.60 -13.66
CA LEU A 102 -19.89 -3.60 -12.24
C LEU A 102 -18.48 -4.16 -11.98
N GLU A 103 -18.03 -5.16 -12.75
CA GLU A 103 -16.66 -5.66 -12.67
C GLU A 103 -15.64 -4.59 -13.10
N VAL A 104 -15.91 -3.87 -14.20
CA VAL A 104 -15.06 -2.77 -14.68
C VAL A 104 -15.07 -1.60 -13.70
N ALA A 105 -16.25 -1.17 -13.26
CA ALA A 105 -16.42 -0.07 -12.31
C ALA A 105 -15.76 -0.38 -10.97
N GLY A 106 -15.85 -1.63 -10.50
CA GLY A 106 -15.22 -2.08 -9.27
C GLY A 106 -13.70 -1.97 -9.32
N LEU A 107 -13.07 -2.42 -10.41
CA LEU A 107 -11.62 -2.28 -10.56
C LEU A 107 -11.22 -0.79 -10.75
N CYS A 108 -12.03 0.00 -11.45
CA CYS A 108 -11.83 1.46 -11.54
C CYS A 108 -11.86 2.12 -10.15
N HIS A 109 -12.81 1.73 -9.30
CA HIS A 109 -12.94 2.22 -7.93
C HIS A 109 -11.67 1.94 -7.12
N ASP A 110 -11.25 0.68 -7.08
CA ASP A 110 -10.11 0.28 -6.26
C ASP A 110 -8.81 0.94 -6.76
N LEU A 111 -8.58 1.00 -8.07
CA LEU A 111 -7.38 1.62 -8.65
C LEU A 111 -7.32 3.13 -8.43
N SER A 112 -8.44 3.83 -8.57
CA SER A 112 -8.46 5.29 -8.51
C SER A 112 -8.55 5.84 -7.10
N LEU A 113 -9.06 5.05 -6.14
CA LEU A 113 -9.05 5.39 -4.71
C LEU A 113 -7.91 4.69 -3.96
N HIS A 114 -7.11 3.92 -4.70
CA HIS A 114 -5.91 3.25 -4.23
C HIS A 114 -6.19 2.29 -3.06
N TYR A 115 -7.21 1.46 -3.23
CA TYR A 115 -7.54 0.34 -2.34
C TYR A 115 -6.89 -0.95 -2.86
N THR A 116 -6.56 -1.86 -1.95
CA THR A 116 -6.16 -3.23 -2.32
C THR A 116 -7.37 -3.99 -2.86
N PHE A 117 -7.12 -4.91 -3.81
CA PHE A 117 -8.16 -5.70 -4.48
C PHE A 117 -7.65 -7.11 -4.77
N ASN A 118 -8.53 -8.02 -5.18
CA ASN A 118 -8.12 -9.38 -5.50
C ASN A 118 -7.31 -9.42 -6.82
N LEU A 119 -5.99 -9.64 -6.71
CA LEU A 119 -5.09 -9.69 -7.86
C LEU A 119 -5.28 -10.94 -8.72
N ASP A 120 -5.78 -12.05 -8.17
CA ASP A 120 -6.07 -13.26 -8.94
C ASP A 120 -7.28 -13.03 -9.87
N ASP A 121 -8.34 -12.42 -9.33
CA ASP A 121 -9.52 -12.05 -10.10
C ASP A 121 -9.18 -11.02 -11.19
N ALA A 122 -8.35 -10.03 -10.84
CA ALA A 122 -8.00 -8.92 -11.73
C ALA A 122 -6.99 -9.33 -12.81
N PHE A 123 -5.88 -9.98 -12.42
CA PHE A 123 -4.70 -10.22 -13.26
C PHE A 123 -4.35 -11.70 -13.41
N GLY A 124 -4.87 -12.59 -12.57
CA GLY A 124 -4.51 -14.01 -12.55
C GLY A 124 -3.15 -14.27 -11.90
N VAL A 125 -2.77 -13.45 -10.91
CA VAL A 125 -1.51 -13.58 -10.15
C VAL A 125 -1.81 -13.79 -8.66
N GLU A 126 -0.80 -14.23 -7.91
CA GLU A 126 -0.92 -14.41 -6.46
C GLU A 126 -1.48 -13.16 -5.75
N ASN A 127 -2.46 -13.35 -4.85
CA ASN A 127 -3.21 -12.26 -4.22
C ASN A 127 -2.46 -11.60 -3.05
N ASN A 128 -1.40 -10.87 -3.38
CA ASN A 128 -0.52 -10.20 -2.44
C ASN A 128 0.19 -9.00 -3.12
N PHE A 129 0.15 -7.82 -2.51
CA PHE A 129 0.77 -6.57 -3.00
C PHE A 129 2.26 -6.38 -2.59
N TRP A 130 2.95 -7.40 -2.09
CA TRP A 130 4.37 -7.34 -1.76
C TRP A 130 5.27 -7.40 -3.01
N ALA A 131 6.40 -6.69 -2.98
CA ALA A 131 7.43 -6.79 -4.04
C ALA A 131 8.07 -8.19 -4.15
N SER A 132 7.91 -9.04 -3.13
CA SER A 132 8.29 -10.45 -3.19
C SER A 132 7.40 -11.29 -4.11
N ASN A 133 6.20 -10.80 -4.47
CA ASN A 133 5.32 -11.39 -5.47
C ASN A 133 5.89 -11.17 -6.88
N LYS A 134 6.70 -12.13 -7.35
CA LYS A 134 7.37 -12.05 -8.64
C LYS A 134 6.40 -11.99 -9.83
N GLN A 135 5.25 -12.66 -9.73
CA GLN A 135 4.25 -12.66 -10.81
C GLN A 135 3.64 -11.27 -10.98
N LEU A 136 3.30 -10.60 -9.87
CA LEU A 136 2.81 -9.22 -9.91
C LEU A 136 3.88 -8.27 -10.45
N VAL A 137 5.12 -8.37 -9.97
CA VAL A 137 6.23 -7.52 -10.45
C VAL A 137 6.47 -7.71 -11.96
N GLU A 138 6.47 -8.95 -12.45
CA GLU A 138 6.58 -9.25 -13.88
C GLU A 138 5.39 -8.68 -14.67
N TRP A 139 4.18 -8.84 -14.16
CA TRP A 139 2.98 -8.30 -14.79
C TRP A 139 3.06 -6.77 -14.92
N LEU A 140 3.39 -6.06 -13.83
CA LEU A 140 3.48 -4.60 -13.83
C LEU A 140 4.56 -4.05 -14.78
N THR A 141 5.64 -4.79 -14.94
CA THR A 141 6.77 -4.38 -15.79
C THR A 141 6.59 -4.73 -17.26
N THR A 142 5.71 -5.67 -17.61
CA THR A 142 5.55 -6.17 -18.99
C THR A 142 4.17 -5.93 -19.60
N THR A 143 3.13 -5.73 -18.79
CA THR A 143 1.74 -5.54 -19.23
C THR A 143 1.58 -4.36 -20.19
N GLU A 144 0.72 -4.46 -21.20
CA GLU A 144 0.36 -3.33 -22.06
C GLU A 144 -0.54 -2.28 -21.36
N TYR A 145 -1.13 -2.64 -20.22
CA TYR A 145 -2.03 -1.76 -19.44
C TYR A 145 -1.23 -0.87 -18.49
N GLU A 146 -0.55 0.14 -19.05
CA GLU A 146 0.44 0.92 -18.31
C GLU A 146 -0.15 1.81 -17.21
N ASN A 147 -1.35 2.36 -17.40
CA ASN A 147 -2.02 3.14 -16.35
C ASN A 147 -2.47 2.23 -15.21
N ILE A 148 -3.03 1.05 -15.50
CA ILE A 148 -3.34 0.06 -14.46
C ILE A 148 -2.07 -0.30 -13.68
N ALA A 149 -0.94 -0.51 -14.38
CA ALA A 149 0.32 -0.83 -13.72
C ALA A 149 0.80 0.29 -12.79
N MET A 150 0.72 1.55 -13.25
CA MET A 150 1.09 2.73 -12.44
C MET A 150 0.23 2.86 -11.18
N HIS A 151 -1.10 2.72 -11.30
CA HIS A 151 -2.00 2.76 -10.14
C HIS A 151 -1.76 1.60 -9.19
N THR A 152 -1.52 0.40 -9.71
CA THR A 152 -1.23 -0.79 -8.90
C THR A 152 0.09 -0.63 -8.16
N ALA A 153 1.14 -0.11 -8.81
CA ALA A 153 2.41 0.19 -8.14
C ALA A 153 2.22 1.22 -7.01
N TYR A 154 1.39 2.24 -7.21
CA TYR A 154 1.07 3.19 -6.14
C TYR A 154 0.32 2.52 -4.98
N ILE A 155 -0.60 1.59 -5.26
CA ILE A 155 -1.26 0.78 -4.21
C ILE A 155 -0.23 -0.06 -3.45
N MET A 156 0.73 -0.70 -4.15
CA MET A 156 1.83 -1.43 -3.48
C MET A 156 2.63 -0.51 -2.56
N LYS A 157 2.98 0.70 -3.02
CA LYS A 157 3.65 1.73 -2.21
C LYS A 157 2.82 2.06 -0.96
N LYS A 158 1.55 2.44 -1.12
CA LYS A 158 0.65 2.81 -0.01
C LYS A 158 0.45 1.66 0.97
N TYR A 159 0.24 0.44 0.47
CA TYR A 159 0.11 -0.76 1.27
C TYR A 159 1.37 -1.04 2.10
N ALA A 160 2.55 -1.00 1.47
CA ALA A 160 3.82 -1.19 2.16
C ALA A 160 4.06 -0.12 3.24
N THR A 161 3.82 1.16 2.92
CA THR A 161 3.90 2.25 3.92
C THR A 161 2.98 2.00 5.12
N GLY A 162 1.73 1.57 4.89
CA GLY A 162 0.79 1.23 5.96
C GLY A 162 1.26 0.06 6.83
N VAL A 163 1.78 -1.01 6.23
CA VAL A 163 2.32 -2.14 7.00
C VAL A 163 3.56 -1.74 7.80
N TYR A 164 4.47 -0.95 7.21
CA TYR A 164 5.66 -0.45 7.91
C TYR A 164 5.29 0.49 9.07
N ALA A 165 4.21 1.25 8.95
CA ALA A 165 3.67 2.04 10.05
C ALA A 165 3.20 1.16 11.22
N CYS A 166 2.45 0.09 10.93
CA CYS A 166 2.04 -0.88 11.95
C CYS A 166 3.25 -1.56 12.61
N GLY A 167 4.27 -1.90 11.82
CA GLY A 167 5.53 -2.49 12.29
C GLY A 167 6.53 -1.49 12.88
N ARG A 168 6.17 -0.20 13.00
CA ARG A 168 7.01 0.87 13.55
C ARG A 168 8.37 1.01 12.85
N TYR A 169 8.42 0.75 11.54
CA TYR A 169 9.64 0.79 10.73
C TYR A 169 9.78 2.15 10.04
N GLN A 170 10.17 3.19 10.81
CA GLN A 170 10.19 4.58 10.34
C GLN A 170 11.09 4.81 9.11
N PRO A 171 12.33 4.28 9.04
CA PRO A 171 13.21 4.46 7.89
C PRO A 171 12.60 4.03 6.55
N ALA A 172 11.82 2.95 6.53
CA ALA A 172 11.15 2.48 5.32
C ALA A 172 9.89 3.30 4.99
N GLN A 173 9.17 3.78 6.02
CA GLN A 173 8.05 4.70 5.81
C GLN A 173 8.55 5.99 5.15
N ASP A 174 9.62 6.59 5.67
CA ASP A 174 10.19 7.84 5.14
C ASP A 174 10.69 7.65 3.71
N ALA A 175 11.43 6.57 3.46
CA ALA A 175 11.94 6.25 2.12
C ALA A 175 10.81 6.15 1.06
N LEU A 176 9.66 5.58 1.44
CA LEU A 176 8.49 5.51 0.55
C LEU A 176 7.71 6.83 0.49
N ALA A 177 7.48 7.49 1.62
CA ALA A 177 6.71 8.73 1.70
C ALA A 177 7.40 9.87 0.95
N GLU A 178 8.73 9.95 1.05
CA GLU A 178 9.57 10.96 0.44
C GLU A 178 10.22 10.51 -0.87
N LEU A 179 9.79 9.37 -1.43
CA LEU A 179 10.35 8.83 -2.66
C LEU A 179 10.36 9.89 -3.76
N PHE A 180 11.55 10.33 -4.14
CA PHE A 180 11.79 11.42 -5.07
C PHE A 180 12.47 10.91 -6.33
N SER A 181 11.97 11.32 -7.50
CA SER A 181 12.67 11.07 -8.75
C SER A 181 13.57 12.24 -9.09
N VAL A 182 14.89 12.00 -9.05
CA VAL A 182 15.89 12.99 -9.48
C VAL A 182 15.73 13.35 -10.96
N GLU A 183 15.44 12.35 -11.81
CA GLU A 183 15.26 12.54 -13.25
C GLU A 183 14.12 13.51 -13.57
N TYR A 184 12.99 13.38 -12.86
CA TYR A 184 11.81 14.22 -13.09
C TYR A 184 11.71 15.41 -12.14
N GLY A 185 12.66 15.57 -11.22
CA GLY A 185 12.72 16.66 -10.25
C GLY A 185 11.47 16.77 -9.36
N LYS A 186 10.78 15.66 -9.07
CA LYS A 186 9.54 15.66 -8.29
C LYS A 186 9.34 14.42 -7.43
N LEU A 187 8.59 14.59 -6.33
CA LEU A 187 8.12 13.50 -5.47
C LEU A 187 7.16 12.58 -6.23
N ILE A 188 7.23 11.28 -5.93
CA ILE A 188 6.32 10.25 -6.44
C ILE A 188 4.99 10.34 -5.68
N ARG A 189 4.03 11.06 -6.27
CA ARG A 189 2.66 11.30 -5.76
C ARG A 189 1.64 10.35 -6.39
N GLU A 190 0.36 10.50 -6.04
CA GLU A 190 -0.75 9.77 -6.68
C GLU A 190 -0.65 9.82 -8.23
N PRO A 191 -1.01 8.72 -8.93
CA PRO A 191 -0.97 8.62 -10.40
C PRO A 191 -1.61 9.80 -11.14
N GLU A 192 -2.71 10.36 -10.63
CA GLU A 192 -3.45 11.46 -11.25
C GLU A 192 -2.75 12.82 -11.07
N ARG A 193 -1.73 12.89 -10.21
CA ARG A 193 -0.99 14.12 -9.86
C ARG A 193 0.44 14.12 -10.37
N THR A 194 0.78 13.19 -11.24
CA THR A 194 2.11 13.09 -11.84
C THR A 194 2.03 13.17 -13.36
N GLU A 195 3.03 13.80 -13.96
CA GLU A 195 3.24 13.80 -15.42
C GLU A 195 4.32 12.78 -15.81
N MET A 196 4.74 11.95 -14.86
CA MET A 196 5.75 10.92 -15.10
C MET A 196 5.18 9.84 -16.03
N PRO A 197 5.94 9.37 -17.02
CA PRO A 197 5.52 8.21 -17.80
C PRO A 197 5.27 7.00 -16.91
N SER A 198 4.17 6.28 -17.15
CA SER A 198 3.72 5.17 -16.32
C SER A 198 4.81 4.12 -16.07
N ARG A 199 5.61 3.77 -17.08
CA ARG A 199 6.73 2.82 -16.93
C ARG A 199 7.82 3.30 -16.00
N ALA A 200 8.21 4.58 -16.11
CA ALA A 200 9.22 5.15 -15.25
C ALA A 200 8.73 5.20 -13.79
N TYR A 201 7.45 5.56 -13.61
CA TYR A 201 6.79 5.56 -12.31
C TYR A 201 6.80 4.17 -11.67
N VAL A 202 6.32 3.15 -12.41
CA VAL A 202 6.31 1.76 -11.94
C VAL A 202 7.72 1.31 -11.56
N LYS A 203 8.71 1.58 -12.42
CA LYS A 203 10.10 1.23 -12.15
C LYS A 203 10.61 1.84 -10.85
N ILE A 204 10.45 3.15 -10.66
CA ILE A 204 10.96 3.86 -9.47
C ILE A 204 10.32 3.31 -8.18
N VAL A 205 9.01 3.07 -8.20
CA VAL A 205 8.31 2.51 -7.03
C VAL A 205 8.77 1.07 -6.75
N LEU A 206 8.83 0.23 -7.78
CA LEU A 206 9.24 -1.16 -7.62
C LEU A 206 10.69 -1.30 -7.19
N ASP A 207 11.61 -0.52 -7.76
CA ASP A 207 13.02 -0.53 -7.38
C ASP A 207 13.19 -0.25 -5.88
N GLU A 208 12.46 0.73 -5.34
CA GLU A 208 12.52 1.07 -3.91
C GLU A 208 11.92 -0.03 -3.02
N LEU A 209 10.76 -0.57 -3.39
CA LEU A 209 10.15 -1.68 -2.65
C LEU A 209 11.02 -2.95 -2.67
N ILE A 210 11.61 -3.26 -3.82
CA ILE A 210 12.54 -4.38 -3.99
C ILE A 210 13.80 -4.16 -3.15
N ARG A 211 14.36 -2.95 -3.16
CA ARG A 211 15.54 -2.59 -2.36
C ARG A 211 15.31 -2.84 -0.87
N ILE A 212 14.15 -2.42 -0.35
CA ILE A 212 13.77 -2.66 1.06
C ILE A 212 13.61 -4.17 1.33
N ASP A 213 12.92 -4.91 0.46
CA ASP A 213 12.75 -6.36 0.61
C ASP A 213 14.09 -7.12 0.54
N GLU A 214 15.01 -6.68 -0.33
CA GLU A 214 16.37 -7.22 -0.42
C GLU A 214 17.18 -6.96 0.85
N HIS A 215 17.08 -5.77 1.45
CA HIS A 215 17.70 -5.48 2.74
C HIS A 215 17.22 -6.44 3.83
N TRP A 216 15.91 -6.69 3.92
CA TRP A 216 15.36 -7.70 4.83
C TRP A 216 15.89 -9.10 4.54
N LYS A 217 15.97 -9.51 3.27
CA LYS A 217 16.56 -10.80 2.88
C LYS A 217 18.04 -10.90 3.27
N GLN A 218 18.81 -9.82 3.15
CA GLN A 218 20.21 -9.76 3.60
C GLN A 218 20.30 -9.95 5.12
N GLY A 219 19.43 -9.29 5.89
CA GLY A 219 19.38 -9.44 7.35
C GLY A 219 19.06 -10.89 7.76
N ARG A 220 18.07 -11.52 7.13
CA ARG A 220 17.74 -12.93 7.36
C ARG A 220 18.89 -13.87 7.00
N LYS A 221 19.61 -13.63 5.89
CA LYS A 221 20.80 -14.41 5.53
C LYS A 221 21.92 -14.31 6.57
N LYS A 222 22.04 -13.16 7.24
CA LYS A 222 22.94 -12.93 8.38
C LYS A 222 22.40 -13.45 9.72
N ARG A 223 21.22 -14.11 9.72
CA ARG A 223 20.50 -14.59 10.90
C ARG A 223 20.23 -13.48 11.93
N LEU A 224 20.00 -12.26 11.45
CA LEU A 224 19.56 -11.17 12.31
C LEU A 224 18.08 -11.36 12.63
N ARG A 225 17.70 -11.08 13.89
CA ARG A 225 16.30 -10.99 14.29
C ARG A 225 15.67 -9.71 13.71
N PRO A 226 14.36 -9.70 13.45
CA PRO A 226 13.66 -8.51 12.94
C PRO A 226 13.96 -7.23 13.73
N ASP A 227 13.95 -7.30 15.06
CA ASP A 227 14.19 -6.14 15.93
C ASP A 227 15.58 -5.54 15.74
N LEU A 228 16.58 -6.38 15.47
CA LEU A 228 17.95 -5.91 15.20
C LEU A 228 18.07 -5.25 13.83
N ILE A 229 17.26 -5.66 12.85
CA ILE A 229 17.20 -5.01 11.53
C ILE A 229 16.55 -3.64 11.68
N LEU A 230 15.38 -3.59 12.32
CA LEU A 230 14.64 -2.35 12.57
C LEU A 230 15.48 -1.33 13.35
N LEU A 231 16.09 -1.77 14.45
CA LEU A 231 16.94 -0.91 15.27
C LEU A 231 18.21 -0.46 14.55
N HIS A 232 18.83 -1.34 13.76
CA HIS A 232 19.97 -0.95 12.94
C HIS A 232 19.61 0.20 12.00
N ASP A 233 18.49 0.06 11.28
CA ASP A 233 18.08 1.04 10.29
C ASP A 233 17.59 2.34 10.95
N GLU A 234 16.95 2.26 12.11
CA GLU A 234 16.55 3.42 12.91
C GLU A 234 17.79 4.21 13.38
N ILE A 235 18.84 3.52 13.85
CA ILE A 235 20.12 4.16 14.17
C ILE A 235 20.73 4.80 12.93
N TYR A 236 20.68 4.09 11.81
CA TYR A 236 21.21 4.57 10.54
C TYR A 236 20.39 5.74 9.95
N GLY A 237 19.12 5.88 10.34
CA GLY A 237 18.17 6.91 9.88
C GLY A 237 17.57 6.66 8.49
N VAL A 238 18.04 5.62 7.78
CA VAL A 238 17.50 5.18 6.48
C VAL A 238 17.63 3.66 6.39
N VAL A 239 16.92 3.04 5.44
CA VAL A 239 17.19 1.64 5.06
C VAL A 239 18.47 1.62 4.21
N PRO A 240 19.62 1.11 4.69
CA PRO A 240 20.85 1.14 3.92
C PRO A 240 20.92 -0.01 2.91
N ASN A 241 21.82 0.09 1.94
CA ASN A 241 22.03 -1.00 0.96
C ASN A 241 22.74 -2.21 1.56
N GLN A 242 23.48 -2.00 2.66
CA GLN A 242 24.24 -3.01 3.38
C GLN A 242 24.21 -2.72 4.89
N PHE A 243 24.29 -3.76 5.69
CA PHE A 243 24.43 -3.63 7.13
C PHE A 243 25.83 -3.17 7.52
N ASP A 244 25.91 -2.08 8.28
CA ASP A 244 27.13 -1.59 8.88
C ASP A 244 27.40 -2.37 10.18
N ASN A 245 28.64 -2.87 10.34
CA ASN A 245 28.98 -3.73 11.47
C ASN A 245 29.03 -2.97 12.80
N ASP A 246 29.41 -1.69 12.79
CA ASP A 246 29.48 -0.88 14.01
C ASP A 246 28.09 -0.42 14.43
N VAL A 247 27.23 -0.09 13.47
CA VAL A 247 25.80 0.15 13.72
C VAL A 247 25.10 -1.13 14.24
N LEU A 248 25.45 -2.31 13.71
CA LEU A 248 24.93 -3.58 14.25
C LEU A 248 25.42 -3.86 15.68
N LYS A 249 26.65 -3.48 16.04
CA LYS A 249 27.12 -3.59 17.43
C LYS A 249 26.33 -2.65 18.34
N ALA A 250 26.10 -1.42 17.89
CA ALA A 250 25.26 -0.45 18.59
C ALA A 250 23.83 -0.97 18.79
N ALA A 251 23.19 -1.48 17.73
CA ALA A 251 21.86 -2.06 17.80
C ALA A 251 21.79 -3.23 18.79
N LYS A 252 22.77 -4.14 18.77
CA LYS A 252 22.83 -5.25 19.74
C LYS A 252 23.01 -4.76 21.17
N ALA A 253 23.86 -3.76 21.40
CA ALA A 253 24.07 -3.19 22.73
C ALA A 253 22.78 -2.57 23.29
N LEU A 254 22.04 -1.82 22.45
CA LEU A 254 20.76 -1.22 22.82
C LEU A 254 19.68 -2.27 23.05
N TYR A 255 19.55 -3.24 22.15
CA TYR A 255 18.60 -4.35 22.32
C TYR A 255 18.87 -5.09 23.63
N ASN A 256 20.13 -5.47 23.88
CA ASN A 256 20.48 -6.20 25.11
C ASN A 256 20.22 -5.39 26.37
N TYR A 257 20.40 -4.06 26.33
CA TYR A 257 20.06 -3.20 27.45
C TYR A 257 18.54 -3.16 27.70
N MET A 258 17.72 -3.09 26.64
CA MET A 258 16.27 -3.14 26.80
C MET A 258 15.81 -4.47 27.40
N ASP A 259 16.33 -5.57 26.87
CA ASP A 259 15.93 -6.93 27.24
C ASP A 259 16.40 -7.32 28.65
N ASN A 260 17.64 -6.97 29.02
CA ASN A 260 18.22 -7.39 30.30
C ASN A 260 18.07 -6.35 31.41
N ASP A 261 18.30 -5.07 31.12
CA ASP A 261 18.42 -4.03 32.15
C ASP A 261 17.13 -3.25 32.37
N VAL A 262 16.30 -3.10 31.33
CA VAL A 262 15.04 -2.36 31.41
C VAL A 262 13.92 -3.33 31.78
N TYR A 263 13.67 -4.39 31.01
CA TYR A 263 12.61 -5.37 31.32
C TYR A 263 12.78 -6.04 32.69
N GLY A 264 14.01 -6.41 33.07
CA GLY A 264 14.30 -6.98 34.39
C GLY A 264 14.00 -6.05 35.58
N ARG A 265 13.90 -4.74 35.34
CA ARG A 265 13.56 -3.71 36.34
C ARG A 265 12.10 -3.22 36.25
N MET A 266 11.37 -3.63 35.21
CA MET A 266 9.98 -3.25 34.93
C MET A 266 8.93 -4.11 35.67
N VAL A 267 9.36 -5.04 36.52
CA VAL A 267 8.47 -5.83 37.39
C VAL A 267 7.99 -4.98 38.57
N GLY A 268 6.90 -4.23 38.35
CA GLY A 268 6.18 -3.45 39.37
C GLY A 268 5.85 -2.01 38.94
N ASN A 269 4.56 -1.63 39.08
CA ASN A 269 3.92 -0.32 38.86
C ASN A 269 4.65 0.72 37.98
N ASN A 270 4.15 0.81 36.75
CA ASN A 270 4.50 1.74 35.67
C ASN A 270 5.96 1.65 35.15
N PRO A 271 6.21 0.65 34.29
CA PRO A 271 7.53 0.40 33.75
C PRO A 271 8.05 1.45 32.73
N PHE A 272 7.24 2.44 32.35
CA PHE A 272 7.65 3.63 31.58
C PHE A 272 7.26 4.94 32.25
N GLY A 273 7.52 5.04 33.55
CA GLY A 273 7.63 6.36 34.18
C GLY A 273 8.69 7.21 33.46
N PRO A 274 8.61 8.55 33.52
CA PRO A 274 9.56 9.47 32.89
C PRO A 274 11.05 9.16 33.17
N GLU A 275 11.36 8.48 34.27
CA GLU A 275 12.72 8.06 34.63
C GLU A 275 13.26 6.90 33.80
N ALA A 276 12.42 5.91 33.44
CA ALA A 276 12.85 4.81 32.56
C ALA A 276 13.19 5.35 31.15
N LEU A 277 12.39 6.28 30.65
CA LEU A 277 12.63 6.97 29.38
C LEU A 277 13.92 7.81 29.41
N LYS A 278 14.21 8.51 30.51
CA LYS A 278 15.49 9.23 30.69
C LYS A 278 16.70 8.30 30.70
N LEU A 279 16.61 7.17 31.40
CA LEU A 279 17.68 6.17 31.45
C LEU A 279 17.92 5.56 30.06
N PHE A 280 16.84 5.27 29.34
CA PHE A 280 16.90 4.76 27.98
C PHE A 280 17.54 5.76 27.01
N ALA A 281 17.06 7.01 27.01
CA ALA A 281 17.63 8.09 26.20
C ALA A 281 19.10 8.34 26.52
N LYS A 282 19.51 8.21 27.80
CA LYS A 282 20.92 8.26 28.19
C LYS A 282 21.72 7.12 27.55
N LYS A 283 21.22 5.89 27.60
CA LYS A 283 21.93 4.73 27.03
C LYS A 283 22.08 4.83 25.51
N VAL A 284 21.04 5.33 24.83
CA VAL A 284 21.09 5.68 23.42
C VAL A 284 22.24 6.64 23.10
N ARG A 285 22.40 7.71 23.89
CA ARG A 285 23.51 8.68 23.72
C ARG A 285 24.88 8.05 23.98
N GLU A 286 25.00 7.18 24.98
CA GLU A 286 26.25 6.45 25.27
C GLU A 286 26.65 5.55 24.11
N VAL A 287 25.70 4.76 23.58
CA VAL A 287 25.95 3.87 22.44
C VAL A 287 26.32 4.68 21.20
N ARG A 288 25.68 5.83 20.97
CA ARG A 288 26.07 6.75 19.89
C ARG A 288 27.52 7.19 20.04
N ALA A 289 27.92 7.66 21.22
CA ALA A 289 29.29 8.12 21.46
C ALA A 289 30.34 7.01 21.37
N GLU A 290 29.99 5.77 21.72
CA GLU A 290 30.91 4.63 21.75
C GLU A 290 31.09 3.96 20.38
N TYR A 291 30.01 3.85 19.59
CA TYR A 291 30.00 3.05 18.36
C TYR A 291 29.86 3.87 17.06
N LEU A 292 29.44 5.14 17.14
CA LEU A 292 29.23 6.00 15.97
C LEU A 292 30.22 7.17 16.05
N ALA A 293 31.29 7.13 15.25
CA ALA A 293 32.39 8.09 15.30
C ALA A 293 31.97 9.55 14.96
N GLU A 294 32.85 10.51 15.28
CA GLU A 294 32.71 11.92 14.88
C GLU A 294 32.42 12.05 13.37
N GLY A 295 31.32 12.72 13.02
CA GLY A 295 30.87 12.92 11.64
C GLY A 295 29.49 12.33 11.33
N TRP A 296 28.95 11.48 12.21
CA TRP A 296 27.56 11.04 12.14
C TRP A 296 26.59 12.09 12.71
N VAL A 297 25.90 12.79 11.81
CA VAL A 297 24.77 13.67 12.15
C VAL A 297 23.50 12.83 12.23
N ALA A 298 23.45 11.89 13.18
CA ALA A 298 22.15 11.39 13.63
C ALA A 298 21.46 12.59 14.31
N ASP A 299 20.30 12.98 13.81
CA ASP A 299 19.53 14.08 14.36
C ASP A 299 19.29 13.84 15.86
N ASP A 300 19.56 14.83 16.71
CA ASP A 300 19.25 14.76 18.14
C ASP A 300 17.72 14.65 18.39
N SER A 301 16.92 14.83 17.33
CA SER A 301 15.49 14.59 17.26
C SER A 301 15.07 13.13 17.01
N LEU A 302 16.00 12.18 16.78
CA LEU A 302 15.71 10.74 16.66
C LEU A 302 15.24 10.18 18.02
N GLU A 303 13.98 10.48 18.34
CA GLU A 303 13.17 9.67 19.25
C GLU A 303 13.04 8.31 18.57
N PHE A 304 14.01 7.40 18.77
CA PHE A 304 14.02 6.05 18.21
C PHE A 304 12.64 5.41 18.29
N ALA A 305 11.83 5.55 17.24
CA ALA A 305 10.38 5.43 17.33
C ALA A 305 10.02 3.96 17.53
N TYR A 306 10.77 3.10 16.84
CA TYR A 306 10.76 1.67 17.05
C TYR A 306 11.10 1.31 18.50
N LEU A 307 12.18 1.86 19.08
CA LEU A 307 12.57 1.49 20.44
C LEU A 307 11.54 1.94 21.47
N MET A 308 11.00 3.15 21.33
CA MET A 308 9.96 3.66 22.22
C MET A 308 8.69 2.81 22.15
N ALA A 309 8.22 2.51 20.93
CA ALA A 309 7.03 1.67 20.73
C ALA A 309 7.24 0.22 21.18
N HIS A 310 8.43 -0.34 20.90
CA HIS A 310 8.82 -1.67 21.37
C HIS A 310 8.80 -1.73 22.89
N ALA A 311 9.36 -0.73 23.56
CA ALA A 311 9.31 -0.60 25.00
C ALA A 311 7.86 -0.61 25.49
N GLU A 312 6.99 0.28 24.97
CA GLU A 312 5.57 0.33 25.31
C GLU A 312 4.85 -1.03 25.16
N SER A 313 5.11 -1.77 24.08
CA SER A 313 4.56 -3.11 23.86
C SER A 313 4.99 -4.10 24.95
N CYS A 314 6.27 -4.09 25.36
CA CYS A 314 6.76 -4.91 26.47
C CYS A 314 6.04 -4.59 27.78
N ALA A 315 5.79 -3.31 28.07
CA ALA A 315 5.08 -2.90 29.29
C ALA A 315 3.64 -3.38 29.33
N ASN A 316 2.97 -3.41 28.18
CA ASN A 316 1.59 -3.86 28.11
C ASN A 316 1.49 -5.40 28.20
N GLY A 317 2.60 -6.13 28.28
CA GLY A 317 2.63 -7.59 28.37
C GLY A 317 2.45 -8.29 27.02
N TRP A 318 2.65 -7.58 25.90
CA TRP A 318 2.50 -8.13 24.55
C TRP A 318 3.75 -8.88 24.07
N TRP A 319 4.71 -9.10 24.97
CA TRP A 319 5.93 -9.85 24.69
C TRP A 319 5.66 -11.35 24.75
N ARG A 320 6.01 -12.07 23.66
CA ARG A 320 5.94 -13.53 23.42
C ARG A 320 4.66 -14.13 22.81
N GLU A 321 4.27 -13.67 21.62
CA GLU A 321 3.67 -14.62 20.66
C GLU A 321 4.55 -14.83 19.43
N GLU A 322 5.35 -13.82 19.01
CA GLU A 322 6.20 -13.94 17.82
C GLU A 322 7.59 -14.55 18.09
N ASP A 323 8.16 -14.37 19.29
CA ASP A 323 9.48 -14.88 19.66
C ASP A 323 9.52 -16.39 19.97
N GLU A 324 8.38 -17.00 20.33
CA GLU A 324 8.28 -18.46 20.57
C GLU A 324 7.93 -19.24 19.28
N ALA A 325 7.76 -18.55 18.14
CA ALA A 325 7.40 -19.13 16.85
C ALA A 325 8.58 -19.28 15.85
N LEU A 326 9.80 -18.95 16.26
CA LEU A 326 11.07 -19.18 15.53
C LEU A 326 11.94 -20.21 16.25
#